data_AF-A0A948FYZ0-F1
#
_entry.id   AF-A0A948FYZ0-F1
#
_cell.length_a   1.000
_cell.length_b   1.000
_cell.length_c   1.000
_cell.angle_alpha   90.00
_cell.angle_beta   90.00
_cell.angle_gamma   90.00
#
_symmetry.space_group_name_H-M   'P 1'
#
loop_
_entity.id
_entity.type
_entity.pdbx_description
1 polymer ?
#
loop_
_entity_poly.entity_id
_entity_poly.type
_entity_poly.pdbx_seq_one_letter_code
_entity_poly.pdbx_strand_id
1 'polypeptide(L)' 'RIDLIVCKNSGGSAADAKLQAARELGLPVLMVQRPNVRSAGQAFFHYLALIDCLESLLASSAIPR' A
#
# COMPACT_ATOMS: atom_id res chain seq x y z
N ARG A 1 -15.89 -10.97 21.87
CA ARG A 1 -15.79 -12.07 20.90
C ARG A 1 -15.87 -11.45 19.51
N ILE A 2 -14.98 -11.84 18.60
CA ILE A 2 -14.95 -11.36 17.21
C ILE A 2 -15.07 -12.60 16.31
N ASP A 3 -15.87 -12.52 15.26
CA ASP A 3 -16.13 -13.65 14.36
C ASP A 3 -15.51 -13.46 12.95
N LEU A 4 -15.09 -12.23 12.59
CA LEU A 4 -14.50 -11.88 11.29
C LEU A 4 -13.62 -10.63 11.40
N ILE A 5 -12.54 -10.57 10.62
CA ILE A 5 -11.78 -9.34 10.36
C ILE A 5 -12.05 -8.84 8.95
N VAL A 6 -12.33 -7.54 8.80
CA VAL A 6 -12.38 -6.87 7.49
C VAL A 6 -11.23 -5.88 7.40
N CYS A 7 -10.40 -5.97 6.35
CA CYS A 7 -9.27 -5.05 6.19
C CYS A 7 -8.89 -4.81 4.72
N LYS A 8 -8.15 -3.73 4.46
CA LYS A 8 -7.63 -3.37 3.12
C LYS A 8 -6.27 -4.03 2.86
N ASN A 9 -6.05 -4.48 1.63
CA ASN A 9 -4.74 -4.90 1.14
C ASN A 9 -3.83 -3.69 0.83
N SER A 10 -3.37 -3.00 1.88
CA SER A 10 -2.46 -1.85 1.76
C SER A 10 -1.00 -2.25 1.51
N GLY A 11 -0.59 -3.45 1.91
CA GLY A 11 0.76 -3.99 1.66
C GLY A 11 1.86 -3.44 2.58
N GLY A 12 1.52 -2.74 3.66
CA GLY A 12 2.50 -2.27 4.65
C GLY A 12 2.64 -3.26 5.82
N SER A 13 3.86 -3.38 6.36
CA SER A 13 4.19 -4.25 7.51
C SER A 13 3.39 -3.93 8.78
N ALA A 14 2.92 -2.69 8.93
CA ALA A 14 2.06 -2.28 10.05
C ALA A 14 0.72 -3.06 10.11
N ALA A 15 0.32 -3.72 9.02
CA ALA A 15 -0.92 -4.51 8.95
C ALA A 15 -0.73 -5.97 9.40
N ASP A 16 0.49 -6.42 9.70
CA ASP A 16 0.77 -7.84 9.96
C ASP A 16 0.18 -8.33 11.29
N ALA A 17 0.20 -7.50 12.34
CA ALA A 17 -0.23 -7.90 13.68
C ALA A 17 -1.66 -8.45 13.72
N LYS A 18 -2.61 -7.81 13.02
CA LYS A 18 -4.01 -8.27 12.95
C LYS A 18 -4.18 -9.54 12.11
N LEU A 19 -3.36 -9.72 11.07
CA LEU A 19 -3.41 -10.91 10.22
C LEU A 19 -2.79 -12.11 10.93
N GLN A 20 -1.73 -11.88 11.70
CA GLN A 20 -1.14 -12.88 12.57
C GLN A 20 -2.14 -13.31 13.65
N ALA A 21 -2.74 -12.36 14.38
CA ALA A 21 -3.74 -12.67 15.39
C ALA A 21 -4.95 -13.44 14.81
N ALA A 22 -5.43 -13.07 13.63
CA ALA A 22 -6.50 -13.81 12.96
C ALA A 22 -6.10 -15.26 12.66
N ARG A 23 -4.86 -15.48 12.20
CA ARG A 23 -4.34 -16.82 11.92
C ARG A 23 -4.22 -17.67 13.20
N GLU A 24 -3.70 -17.10 14.27
CA GLU A 24 -3.57 -17.77 15.58
C GLU A 24 -4.93 -18.14 16.17
N LEU A 25 -5.95 -17.30 15.96
CA LEU A 25 -7.30 -17.51 16.46
C LEU A 25 -8.22 -18.28 15.49
N GLY A 26 -7.73 -18.64 14.29
CA GLY A 26 -8.54 -19.29 13.26
C GLY A 26 -9.70 -18.43 12.72
N LEU A 27 -9.60 -17.09 12.83
CA LEU A 27 -10.64 -16.18 12.38
C LEU A 27 -10.57 -15.96 10.86
N PRO A 28 -11.71 -15.97 10.15
CA PRO A 28 -11.74 -15.58 8.75
C PRO A 28 -11.32 -14.12 8.58
N VAL A 29 -10.75 -13.82 7.41
CA VAL A 29 -10.36 -12.47 7.01
C VAL A 29 -10.95 -12.14 5.66
N LEU A 30 -11.81 -11.11 5.62
CA LEU A 30 -12.28 -10.51 4.38
C LEU A 30 -11.32 -9.38 3.99
N MET A 31 -10.55 -9.64 2.94
CA MET A 31 -9.56 -8.69 2.41
C MET A 31 -10.16 -7.87 1.27
N VAL A 32 -10.23 -6.55 1.44
CA VAL A 32 -10.55 -5.62 0.36
C VAL A 32 -9.35 -5.54 -0.57
N GLN A 33 -9.54 -6.01 -1.81
CA GLN A 33 -8.50 -6.07 -2.83
C GLN A 33 -7.93 -4.68 -3.12
N ARG A 34 -6.62 -4.62 -3.40
CA ARG A 34 -5.99 -3.38 -3.87
C ARG A 34 -6.64 -2.98 -5.20
N PRO A 35 -7.09 -1.72 -5.37
CA PRO A 35 -7.66 -1.27 -6.64
C PRO A 35 -6.70 -1.53 -7.80
N ASN A 36 -7.23 -1.88 -8.97
CA ASN A 36 -6.43 -1.89 -10.19
C ASN A 36 -6.06 -0.45 -10.52
N VAL A 37 -4.81 -0.08 -10.28
CA VAL A 37 -4.30 1.26 -10.59
C VAL A 37 -4.04 1.30 -12.10
N ARG A 38 -5.07 1.56 -12.90
CA ARG A 38 -4.84 2.05 -14.26
C ARG A 38 -4.13 3.41 -14.13
N SER A 39 -3.04 3.58 -14.88
CA SER A 39 -2.24 4.80 -15.07
C SER A 39 -1.34 5.32 -13.93
N ALA A 40 -0.73 4.47 -13.10
CA ALA A 40 0.48 4.92 -12.40
C ALA A 40 1.65 4.94 -13.40
N GLY A 41 2.12 6.13 -13.79
CA GLY A 41 3.23 6.26 -14.73
C GLY A 41 4.54 5.69 -14.20
N GLN A 42 4.73 5.71 -12.87
CA GLN A 42 5.90 5.18 -12.18
C GLN A 42 5.53 4.66 -10.78
N ALA A 43 6.25 3.65 -10.30
CA ALA A 43 6.13 3.12 -8.94
C ALA A 43 7.51 3.11 -8.27
N PHE A 44 7.56 3.47 -6.99
CA PHE A 44 8.79 3.55 -6.21
C PHE A 44 8.72 2.58 -5.03
N PHE A 45 9.81 1.84 -4.82
CA PHE A 45 9.96 0.90 -3.71
C PHE A 45 11.08 1.31 -2.74
N HIS A 46 11.80 2.39 -3.07
CA HIS A 46 12.85 2.98 -2.25
C HIS A 46 12.69 4.50 -2.19
N TYR A 47 12.91 5.07 -1.00
CA TYR A 47 12.78 6.51 -0.77
C TYR A 47 13.72 7.34 -1.64
N LEU A 48 14.97 6.91 -1.82
CA LEU A 48 15.94 7.63 -2.65
C LEU A 48 15.46 7.76 -4.10
N ALA A 49 14.97 6.67 -4.70
CA ALA A 49 14.44 6.69 -6.07
C ALA A 49 13.22 7.63 -6.23
N LEU A 50 12.41 7.77 -5.17
CA LEU A 50 11.31 8.75 -5.15
C LEU A 50 11.85 10.17 -5.09
N ILE A 51 12.84 10.43 -4.23
CA ILE A 51 13.47 11.75 -4.08
C ILE A 51 14.11 12.18 -5.40
N ASP A 52 14.93 11.33 -6.02
CA ASP A 52 15.59 11.63 -7.30
C ASP A 52 14.58 11.99 -8.41
N CYS A 53 13.46 11.28 -8.46
CA CYS A 53 12.37 11.57 -9.40
C CYS A 53 11.71 12.92 -9.09
N LEU A 54 11.41 13.20 -7.82
CA LEU A 54 10.81 14.47 -7.41
C LEU A 54 11.73 15.66 -7.71
N GLU A 55 13.02 15.54 -7.44
CA GLU A 55 14.01 16.56 -7.76
C GLU A 55 14.07 16.82 -9.28
N SER A 56 14.06 15.74 -10.07
CA SER A 56 14.02 15.83 -11.54
C SER A 56 12.74 16.51 -12.05
N LEU A 57 11.57 16.21 -11.46
CA LEU A 57 10.29 16.83 -11.82
C LEU A 57 10.25 18.33 -11.45
N LEU A 58 10.73 18.68 -10.26
CA LEU A 58 10.78 20.06 -9.78
C LEU A 58 11.74 20.92 -10.61
N ALA A 59 12.89 20.36 -11.02
CA ALA A 59 13.83 21.03 -11.92
C ALA A 59 13.27 21.27 -13.34
N SER A 60 12.31 20.44 -13.77
CA SER A 60 11.83 20.42 -15.16
C SER A 60 10.69 21.42 -15.45
N SER A 61 10.19 22.21 -14.48
CA SER A 61 9.01 23.11 -14.62
C SER A 61 7.69 22.44 -15.05
N ALA A 62 7.72 21.15 -15.38
CA ALA A 62 6.58 20.36 -15.83
C ALA A 62 5.95 19.67 -14.63
N ILE A 63 5.15 20.40 -13.86
CA ILE A 63 4.15 19.77 -12.98
C ILE A 63 2.98 19.43 -13.91
N PRO A 64 2.72 18.16 -14.24
CA PRO A 64 1.51 17.81 -14.95
C PRO A 64 0.32 18.11 -14.02
N ARG A 65 -0.60 18.96 -14.48
CA ARG A 65 -1.89 19.18 -13.81
C ARG A 65 -2.75 17.93 -13.86
#